data_AF-A0A816G7Q8-F1
#
_entry.id   AF-A0A816G7Q8-F1
#
_cell.length_a   1.000
_cell.length_b   1.000
_cell.length_c   1.000
_cell.angle_alpha   90.00
_cell.angle_beta   90.00
_cell.angle_gamma   90.00
#
_symmetry.space_group_name_H-M   'P 1'
#
loop_
_entity.id
_entity.type
_entity.pdbx_description
1 polymer ?
#
loop_
_entity_poly.entity_id
_entity_poly.type
_entity_poly.pdbx_seq_one_letter_code
_entity_poly.pdbx_strand_id
1 'polypeptide(L)'
;MGHPPMICVAQDTCKGKAIEDPILLKKLLELSDNKTEHLPGLLPFVPGMPDISTQNIATELGLINEQIFRVDVADILPKDKKRKSNQKTIPSIKRTALSLVPAYCITTHKSQAVYVPLSRVKRLIDLTILRPFDYKILLMKPNKSQVAEIERLDQLYMKTRLRFSEWFQ
;
A
#
# COMPACT_ATOMS: atom_id res chain seq x y z
N MET A 1 19.77 -25.34 -5.12
CA MET A 1 18.86 -25.82 -4.05
C MET A 1 17.66 -24.89 -4.03
N GLY A 2 16.55 -25.26 -4.66
CA GLY A 2 15.35 -24.41 -4.70
C GLY A 2 14.57 -24.57 -3.40
N HIS A 3 14.31 -23.48 -2.67
CA HIS A 3 13.38 -23.52 -1.55
C HIS A 3 11.96 -23.80 -2.06
N PRO A 4 11.15 -24.61 -1.37
CA PRO A 4 9.79 -24.89 -1.79
C PRO A 4 8.97 -23.59 -1.79
N PRO A 5 8.15 -23.33 -2.84
CA PRO A 5 7.25 -22.19 -2.84
C PRO A 5 6.23 -22.33 -1.70
N MET A 6 6.06 -21.27 -0.91
CA MET A 6 5.02 -21.19 0.11
C MET A 6 3.83 -20.42 -0.46
N ILE A 7 2.61 -20.79 -0.04
CA ILE A 7 1.40 -20.08 -0.47
C ILE A 7 0.64 -19.68 0.79
N CYS A 8 0.42 -18.39 0.97
CA CYS A 8 -0.46 -17.86 1.98
C CYS A 8 -1.90 -17.88 1.44
N VAL A 9 -2.78 -18.57 2.15
CA VAL A 9 -4.20 -18.66 1.81
C VAL A 9 -4.99 -17.68 2.65
N ALA A 10 -5.83 -16.86 2.02
CA ALA A 10 -6.68 -15.92 2.73
C ALA A 10 -7.69 -16.64 3.63
N GLN A 11 -7.96 -16.06 4.79
CA GLN A 11 -8.98 -16.55 5.72
C GLN A 11 -10.20 -15.63 5.67
N ASP A 12 -11.29 -16.13 5.11
CA ASP A 12 -12.55 -15.40 4.99
C ASP A 12 -13.49 -15.75 6.16
N THR A 13 -14.08 -14.72 6.77
CA THR A 13 -15.05 -14.87 7.87
C THR A 13 -16.38 -14.20 7.52
N CYS A 14 -17.48 -14.83 7.89
CA CYS A 14 -18.82 -14.25 7.80
C CYS A 14 -19.36 -14.03 9.21
N LYS A 15 -19.71 -12.78 9.56
CA LYS A 15 -20.15 -12.40 10.92
C LYS A 15 -19.19 -12.86 12.03
N GLY A 16 -17.89 -12.90 11.74
CA GLY A 16 -16.85 -13.33 12.70
C GLY A 16 -16.73 -14.85 12.89
N LYS A 17 -17.47 -15.66 12.13
CA LYS A 17 -17.27 -17.12 12.07
C LYS A 17 -16.52 -17.50 10.80
N ALA A 18 -15.66 -18.51 10.90
CA ALA A 18 -15.00 -19.08 9.73
C ALA A 18 -16.03 -19.67 8.77
N ILE A 19 -15.76 -19.56 7.47
CA ILE A 19 -16.60 -20.16 6.43
C ILE A 19 -16.13 -21.60 6.22
N GLU A 20 -17.02 -22.56 6.51
CA GLU A 20 -16.72 -24.01 6.40
C GLU A 20 -17.18 -24.62 5.07
N ASP A 21 -18.08 -23.95 4.34
CA ASP A 21 -18.60 -24.45 3.07
C ASP A 21 -17.49 -24.44 1.99
N PRO A 22 -17.06 -25.63 1.50
CA PRO A 22 -15.96 -25.74 0.54
C PRO A 22 -16.30 -25.13 -0.83
N ILE A 23 -17.58 -25.12 -1.22
CA ILE A 23 -18.01 -24.53 -2.50
C ILE A 23 -17.90 -23.00 -2.42
N LEU A 24 -18.33 -22.43 -1.29
CA LEU A 24 -18.23 -21.01 -1.03
C LEU A 24 -16.77 -20.58 -0.90
N LEU A 25 -15.94 -21.34 -0.19
CA LEU A 25 -14.52 -21.06 -0.02
C LEU A 25 -13.78 -21.02 -1.37
N LYS A 26 -14.04 -22.01 -2.24
CA LYS A 26 -13.46 -22.03 -3.59
C LYS A 26 -13.86 -20.80 -4.40
N LYS A 27 -15.15 -20.45 -4.40
CA LYS A 27 -15.65 -19.25 -5.10
C LYS A 27 -15.02 -17.97 -4.55
N LEU A 28 -14.84 -17.87 -3.24
CA LEU A 28 -14.20 -16.72 -2.61
C LEU A 28 -12.72 -16.61 -3.00
N LEU A 29 -11.98 -17.72 -3.03
CA LEU A 29 -10.58 -17.74 -3.47
C LEU A 29 -10.43 -17.35 -4.96
N GLU A 30 -11.42 -17.67 -5.79
CA GLU A 30 -11.46 -17.31 -7.22
C GLU A 30 -11.97 -15.88 -7.49
N LEU A 31 -12.42 -15.14 -6.46
CA LEU A 31 -12.84 -13.76 -6.64
C LEU A 31 -11.66 -12.87 -7.03
N SER A 32 -11.93 -11.92 -7.95
CA SER A 32 -10.96 -10.90 -8.29
C SER A 32 -10.71 -9.95 -7.12
N ASP A 33 -9.45 -9.56 -6.95
CA ASP A 33 -8.99 -8.71 -5.84
C ASP A 33 -9.76 -7.37 -5.76
N ASN A 34 -10.21 -6.84 -6.90
CA ASN A 34 -11.01 -5.61 -6.97
C ASN A 34 -12.34 -5.71 -6.21
N LYS A 35 -12.85 -6.92 -5.98
CA LYS A 35 -14.08 -7.17 -5.22
C LYS A 35 -13.81 -7.48 -3.74
N THR A 36 -12.54 -7.60 -3.35
CA THR A 36 -12.08 -7.98 -2.01
C THR A 36 -11.11 -6.96 -1.44
N GLU A 37 -11.36 -5.67 -1.68
CA GLU A 37 -10.55 -4.54 -1.19
C GLU A 37 -9.05 -4.67 -1.56
N HIS A 38 -8.77 -5.27 -2.73
CA HIS A 38 -7.43 -5.57 -3.25
C HIS A 38 -6.63 -6.58 -2.41
N LEU A 39 -7.29 -7.39 -1.58
CA LEU A 39 -6.67 -8.48 -0.82
C LEU A 39 -6.72 -9.80 -1.62
N PRO A 40 -5.57 -10.40 -1.94
CA PRO A 40 -5.50 -11.62 -2.74
C PRO A 40 -6.05 -12.81 -1.96
N GLY A 41 -6.73 -13.73 -2.66
CA GLY A 41 -7.17 -15.01 -2.11
C GLY A 41 -6.00 -15.97 -1.86
N LEU A 42 -4.99 -15.92 -2.73
CA LEU A 42 -3.76 -16.70 -2.67
C LEU A 42 -2.58 -15.78 -2.91
N LEU A 43 -1.61 -15.77 -2.00
CA LEU A 43 -0.39 -14.99 -2.12
C LEU A 43 0.82 -15.93 -2.12
N PRO A 44 1.46 -16.17 -3.27
CA PRO A 44 2.67 -16.97 -3.34
C PRO A 44 3.86 -16.21 -2.75
N PHE A 45 4.67 -16.91 -1.95
CA PHE A 45 5.89 -16.41 -1.32
C PHE A 45 7.06 -17.35 -1.56
N VAL A 46 8.24 -16.74 -1.71
CA VAL A 46 9.52 -17.44 -1.69
C VAL A 46 10.40 -16.75 -0.65
N PRO A 47 11.11 -17.48 0.23
CA PRO A 47 12.04 -16.86 1.17
C PRO A 47 13.01 -15.91 0.46
N GLY A 48 13.17 -14.70 1.01
CA GLY A 48 14.02 -13.66 0.44
C GLY A 48 13.39 -12.84 -0.69
N MET A 49 12.12 -13.09 -1.03
CA MET A 49 11.33 -12.25 -1.95
C MET A 49 11.18 -10.84 -1.37
N PRO A 50 11.36 -9.79 -2.18
CA PRO A 50 11.11 -8.43 -1.76
C PRO A 50 9.60 -8.16 -1.78
N ASP A 51 9.10 -7.72 -0.64
CA ASP A 51 7.70 -7.40 -0.40
C ASP A 51 7.55 -6.00 0.17
N ILE A 52 6.39 -5.41 -0.05
CA ILE A 52 6.01 -4.09 0.46
C ILE A 52 4.93 -4.26 1.50
N SER A 53 5.12 -3.62 2.66
CA SER A 53 4.04 -3.49 3.64
C SER A 53 2.99 -2.50 3.13
N THR A 54 1.72 -2.91 3.11
CA THR A 54 0.59 -2.04 2.75
C THR A 54 -0.05 -1.36 3.96
N GLN A 55 0.43 -1.67 5.16
CA GLN A 55 -0.05 -1.10 6.43
C GLN A 55 1.10 -0.83 7.39
N ASN A 56 0.87 0.08 8.35
CA ASN A 56 1.79 0.27 9.47
C ASN A 56 1.57 -0.85 10.49
N ILE A 57 2.48 -1.82 10.53
CA ILE A 57 2.35 -3.01 11.39
C ILE A 57 3.17 -2.84 12.67
N ALA A 58 4.43 -2.39 12.53
CA ALA A 58 5.37 -2.21 13.63
C ALA A 58 6.33 -1.08 13.27
N THR A 59 5.89 0.15 13.52
CA THR A 59 6.64 1.38 13.20
C THR A 59 8.00 1.44 13.89
N GLU A 60 8.10 0.86 15.08
CA GLU A 60 9.29 0.73 15.91
C GLU A 60 10.33 -0.24 15.34
N LEU A 61 9.88 -1.16 14.48
CA LEU A 61 10.73 -2.10 13.75
C LEU A 61 10.94 -1.68 12.28
N GLY A 62 10.47 -0.48 11.90
CA GLY A 62 10.55 0.02 10.52
C GLY A 62 9.56 -0.63 9.55
N LEU A 63 8.61 -1.44 10.02
CA LEU A 63 7.54 -2.02 9.20
C LEU A 63 6.39 -1.01 9.02
N ILE A 64 6.69 0.00 8.21
CA ILE A 64 5.78 1.08 7.84
C ILE A 64 5.21 0.86 6.44
N ASN A 65 4.08 1.48 6.16
CA ASN A 65 3.44 1.45 4.85
C ASN A 65 4.43 1.91 3.76
N GLU A 66 4.41 1.23 2.61
CA GLU A 66 5.30 1.43 1.46
C GLU A 66 6.78 1.04 1.69
N GLN A 67 7.14 0.49 2.86
CA GLN A 67 8.48 -0.02 3.11
C GLN A 67 8.70 -1.35 2.37
N ILE A 68 9.77 -1.40 1.56
CA ILE A 68 10.26 -2.63 0.94
C ILE A 68 11.16 -3.36 1.93
N PHE A 69 10.90 -4.64 2.13
CA PHE A 69 11.76 -5.53 2.91
C PHE A 69 11.78 -6.93 2.31
N ARG A 70 12.70 -7.78 2.77
CA ARG A 70 12.74 -9.19 2.36
C ARG A 70 12.04 -10.02 3.42
N VAL A 71 11.14 -10.90 2.99
CA VAL A 71 10.43 -11.78 3.92
C VAL A 71 11.30 -12.97 4.27
N ASP A 72 11.51 -13.18 5.56
CA ASP A 72 12.09 -14.40 6.11
C ASP A 72 10.98 -15.32 6.67
N VAL A 73 11.22 -16.63 6.73
CA VAL A 73 10.21 -17.63 7.10
C VAL A 73 9.72 -17.44 8.54
N ALA A 74 10.58 -16.91 9.42
CA ALA A 74 10.21 -16.56 10.80
C ALA A 74 9.21 -15.39 10.86
N ASP A 75 9.22 -14.52 9.83
CA ASP A 75 8.31 -13.41 9.50
C ASP A 75 6.81 -13.76 9.50
N ILE A 76 6.52 -14.92 8.90
CA ILE A 76 5.17 -15.29 8.42
C ILE A 76 4.39 -16.09 9.48
N LEU A 77 5.03 -16.46 10.61
CA LEU A 77 4.35 -17.24 11.65
C LEU A 77 3.27 -16.40 12.35
N PRO A 78 2.04 -16.92 12.47
CA PRO A 78 0.94 -16.17 13.05
C PRO A 78 1.21 -15.85 14.51
N LYS A 79 1.35 -14.56 14.84
CA LYS A 79 1.21 -14.09 16.22
C LYS A 79 -0.28 -13.92 16.49
N ASP A 80 -0.84 -14.83 17.27
CA ASP A 80 -2.21 -14.80 17.73
C ASP A 80 -2.56 -13.42 18.32
N LYS A 81 -3.43 -12.67 17.62
CA LYS A 81 -4.09 -11.49 18.19
C LYS A 81 -5.58 -11.73 18.24
N LYS A 82 -6.06 -12.10 19.44
CA LYS A 82 -7.49 -12.08 19.77
C LYS A 82 -8.00 -10.63 19.75
N ARG A 83 -9.02 -10.32 18.95
CA ARG A 83 -9.80 -9.07 19.08
C ARG A 83 -11.29 -9.37 19.28
N LYS A 84 -11.86 -8.67 20.27
CA LYS A 84 -13.26 -8.73 20.69
C LYS A 84 -14.17 -8.04 19.67
N SER A 85 -15.30 -8.67 19.38
CA SER A 85 -16.37 -8.17 18.52
C SER A 85 -17.24 -7.13 19.21
N ASN A 86 -17.76 -6.16 18.46
CA ASN A 86 -19.14 -5.69 18.58
C ASN A 86 -19.50 -4.80 17.38
N GLN A 87 -20.39 -5.27 16.50
CA GLN A 87 -21.54 -4.54 15.95
C GLN A 87 -22.24 -5.37 14.88
N LYS A 88 -23.58 -5.36 14.92
CA LYS A 88 -24.47 -5.99 13.94
C LYS A 88 -24.49 -5.15 12.66
N THR A 89 -24.26 -5.78 11.51
CA THR A 89 -24.66 -5.28 10.20
C THR A 89 -24.70 -6.44 9.19
N ILE A 90 -25.44 -6.22 8.10
CA ILE A 90 -25.60 -6.98 6.83
C ILE A 90 -24.47 -8.01 6.60
N PRO A 91 -24.75 -9.26 6.15
CA PRO A 91 -23.72 -10.29 5.98
C PRO A 91 -22.62 -9.81 5.02
N SER A 92 -21.57 -9.25 5.59
CA SER A 92 -20.35 -8.87 4.91
C SER A 92 -19.31 -9.93 5.22
N ILE A 93 -18.78 -10.54 4.17
CA ILE A 93 -17.65 -11.46 4.27
C ILE A 93 -16.41 -10.60 4.42
N LYS A 94 -15.64 -10.83 5.49
CA LYS A 94 -14.39 -10.13 5.76
C LYS A 94 -13.23 -11.05 5.41
N ARG A 95 -12.35 -10.58 4.52
CA ARG A 95 -11.12 -11.26 4.16
C ARG A 95 -9.98 -10.88 5.08
N THR A 96 -9.24 -11.87 5.58
CA THR A 96 -8.00 -11.70 6.32
C THR A 96 -6.86 -12.28 5.49
N ALA A 97 -5.94 -11.43 5.05
CA ALA A 97 -4.75 -11.81 4.29
C ALA A 97 -3.54 -11.02 4.79
N LEU A 98 -2.33 -11.47 4.47
CA LEU A 98 -1.11 -10.70 4.77
C LEU A 98 -1.17 -9.35 4.05
N SER A 99 -0.85 -8.28 4.78
CA SER A 99 -0.79 -6.92 4.24
C SER A 99 0.51 -6.68 3.46
N LEU A 100 0.81 -7.58 2.53
CA LEU A 100 2.04 -7.62 1.75
C LEU A 100 1.73 -7.72 0.26
N VAL A 101 2.53 -7.03 -0.55
CA VAL A 101 2.48 -7.12 -2.01
C VAL A 101 3.90 -7.28 -2.54
N PRO A 102 4.15 -8.17 -3.51
CA PRO A 102 5.45 -8.31 -4.13
C PRO A 102 5.96 -6.97 -4.67
N ALA A 103 7.18 -6.61 -4.30
CA ALA A 103 7.77 -5.30 -4.58
C ALA A 103 8.33 -5.16 -6.00
N TYR A 104 8.17 -6.15 -6.87
CA TYR A 104 8.75 -6.15 -8.21
C TYR A 104 8.06 -5.15 -9.15
N CYS A 105 6.74 -5.04 -9.06
CA CYS A 105 5.92 -4.19 -9.92
C CYS A 105 4.77 -3.61 -9.11
N ILE A 106 4.75 -2.29 -8.96
CA ILE A 106 3.63 -1.58 -8.34
C ILE A 106 2.89 -0.83 -9.42
N THR A 107 1.60 -1.09 -9.56
CA THR A 107 0.77 -0.26 -10.44
C THR A 107 0.48 1.05 -9.74
N THR A 108 0.73 2.16 -10.42
CA THR A 108 0.33 3.48 -9.92
C THR A 108 -1.17 3.69 -10.19
N HIS A 109 -2.02 2.84 -9.59
CA HIS A 109 -3.47 2.95 -9.77
C HIS A 109 -3.95 4.25 -9.11
N LYS A 110 -4.47 5.17 -9.93
CA LYS A 110 -4.93 6.53 -9.57
C LYS A 110 -3.83 7.58 -9.31
N SER A 111 -2.60 7.41 -9.79
CA SER A 111 -1.67 8.55 -9.81
C SER A 111 -2.05 9.53 -10.93
N GLN A 112 -2.64 10.65 -10.55
CA GLN A 112 -2.67 11.83 -11.40
C GLN A 112 -1.23 12.18 -11.81
N ALA A 113 -0.94 12.12 -13.12
CA ALA A 113 0.31 12.50 -13.79
C ALA A 113 1.59 11.67 -13.51
N VAL A 114 2.40 11.52 -14.57
CA VAL A 114 3.73 10.88 -14.60
C VAL A 114 4.71 11.49 -13.59
N TYR A 115 4.45 12.71 -13.11
CA TYR A 115 5.23 13.35 -12.05
C TYR A 115 5.29 12.56 -10.75
N VAL A 116 4.19 11.89 -10.36
CA VAL A 116 4.11 11.15 -9.08
C VAL A 116 5.15 10.03 -8.99
N PRO A 117 5.25 9.08 -9.93
CA PRO A 117 6.29 8.05 -9.86
C PRO A 117 7.71 8.62 -9.96
N LEU A 118 7.91 9.73 -10.69
CA LEU A 118 9.21 10.39 -10.78
C LEU A 118 9.65 11.03 -9.46
N SER A 119 8.73 11.62 -8.71
CA SER A 119 9.03 12.27 -7.42
C SER A 119 9.25 11.30 -6.26
N ARG A 120 8.94 10.00 -6.45
CA ARG A 120 9.24 8.95 -5.46
C ARG A 120 10.74 8.65 -5.35
N VAL A 121 11.53 8.97 -6.37
CA VAL A 121 12.97 8.65 -6.42
C VAL A 121 13.78 9.86 -5.94
N LYS A 122 14.74 9.64 -5.02
CA LYS A 122 15.55 10.71 -4.43
C LYS A 122 16.69 11.18 -5.36
N ARG A 123 17.25 10.30 -6.18
CA ARG A 123 18.39 10.58 -7.06
C ARG A 123 18.12 10.09 -8.47
N LEU A 124 18.58 10.83 -9.47
CA LEU A 124 18.40 10.46 -10.87
C LEU A 124 19.05 9.12 -11.23
N ILE A 125 20.17 8.76 -10.58
CA ILE A 125 20.86 7.48 -10.79
C ILE A 125 20.02 6.26 -10.38
N ASP A 126 19.05 6.45 -9.49
CA ASP A 126 18.17 5.38 -9.02
C ASP A 126 16.90 5.23 -9.91
N LEU A 127 16.79 6.01 -10.99
CA LEU A 127 15.66 5.99 -11.93
C LEU A 127 16.10 5.44 -13.29
N THR A 128 15.40 4.44 -13.80
CA THR A 128 15.57 3.94 -15.17
C THR A 128 14.24 4.01 -15.91
N ILE A 129 14.22 4.74 -17.03
CA ILE A 129 13.06 4.86 -17.91
C ILE A 129 13.23 3.86 -19.06
N LEU A 130 12.40 2.81 -19.10
CA LEU A 130 12.52 1.74 -20.09
C LEU A 130 12.04 2.14 -21.49
N ARG A 131 11.17 3.14 -21.60
CA ARG A 131 10.65 3.64 -22.87
C ARG A 131 10.60 5.17 -22.87
N PRO A 132 11.09 5.84 -23.92
CA PRO A 132 10.94 7.28 -24.05
C PRO A 132 9.46 7.65 -24.08
N PHE A 133 9.12 8.78 -23.49
CA PHE A 133 7.76 9.33 -23.48
C PHE A 133 7.80 10.81 -23.83
N ASP A 134 6.68 11.34 -24.36
CA ASP A 134 6.60 12.75 -24.74
C ASP A 134 6.69 13.63 -23.48
N TYR A 135 7.64 14.56 -23.48
CA TYR A 135 7.85 15.51 -22.39
C TYR A 135 6.61 16.37 -22.11
N LYS A 136 5.71 16.53 -23.09
CA LYS A 136 4.41 17.21 -22.90
C LYS A 136 3.57 16.58 -21.79
N ILE A 137 3.75 15.31 -21.48
CA ILE A 137 3.05 14.61 -20.40
C ILE A 137 3.50 15.13 -19.02
N LEU A 138 4.72 15.65 -18.90
CA LEU A 138 5.24 16.29 -17.68
C LEU A 138 4.81 17.76 -17.55
N LEU A 139 4.45 18.40 -18.66
CA LEU A 139 4.03 19.81 -18.73
C LEU A 139 2.55 19.99 -18.39
N MET A 140 2.06 19.27 -17.38
CA MET A 140 0.70 19.46 -16.90
C MET A 140 0.66 20.76 -16.08
N LYS A 141 0.14 21.83 -16.68
CA LYS A 141 0.01 23.12 -15.98
C LYS A 141 -0.89 22.96 -14.75
N PRO A 142 -0.50 23.47 -13.58
CA PRO A 142 -1.37 23.45 -12.41
C PRO A 142 -2.69 24.17 -12.71
N ASN A 143 -3.78 23.61 -12.20
CA ASN A 143 -5.10 24.22 -12.25
C ASN A 143 -5.06 25.61 -11.59
N LYS A 144 -5.86 26.57 -12.08
CA LYS A 144 -6.09 27.88 -11.44
C LYS A 144 -6.33 27.77 -9.92
N SER A 145 -7.10 26.79 -9.45
CA SER A 145 -7.32 26.56 -8.01
C SER A 145 -6.06 26.11 -7.28
N GLN A 146 -5.20 25.31 -7.92
CA GLN A 146 -3.92 24.88 -7.36
C GLN A 146 -2.93 26.05 -7.28
N VAL A 147 -2.91 26.90 -8.31
CA VAL A 147 -2.07 28.12 -8.33
C VAL A 147 -2.51 29.08 -7.21
N ALA A 148 -3.82 29.33 -7.07
CA ALA A 148 -4.34 30.17 -5.99
C ALA A 148 -4.01 29.62 -4.60
N GLU A 149 -4.02 28.29 -4.44
CA GLU A 149 -3.63 27.66 -3.17
C GLU A 149 -2.12 27.79 -2.88
N ILE A 150 -1.27 27.67 -3.90
CA ILE A 150 0.18 27.91 -3.77
C ILE A 150 0.43 29.36 -3.33
N GLU A 151 -0.21 30.34 -3.98
CA GLU A 151 -0.09 31.76 -3.59
C GLU A 151 -0.59 32.01 -2.16
N ARG A 152 -1.67 31.35 -1.75
CA ARG A 152 -2.18 31.44 -0.37
C ARG A 152 -1.18 30.87 0.64
N LEU A 153 -0.53 29.75 0.32
CA LEU A 153 0.48 29.12 1.16
C LEU A 153 1.72 30.02 1.30
N ASP A 154 2.15 30.69 0.23
CA ASP A 154 3.27 31.64 0.28
C ASP A 154 2.96 32.83 1.19
N GLN A 155 1.76 33.40 1.06
CA GLN A 155 1.31 34.47 1.95
C GLN A 155 1.25 34.01 3.42
N LEU A 156 0.77 32.79 3.66
CA LEU A 156 0.70 32.20 5.00
C LEU A 156 2.10 31.98 5.58
N TYR A 157 3.04 31.51 4.77
CA TYR A 157 4.44 31.32 5.17
C TYR A 157 5.08 32.65 5.57
N MET A 158 4.92 33.70 4.76
CA MET A 158 5.47 35.02 5.08
C MET A 158 4.85 35.59 6.36
N LYS A 159 3.52 35.48 6.53
CA LYS A 159 2.84 35.90 7.77
C LYS A 159 3.33 35.14 8.99
N THR A 160 3.51 33.81 8.87
CA THR A 160 4.00 32.96 9.96
C THR A 160 5.44 33.34 10.33
N ARG A 161 6.32 33.53 9.35
CA ARG A 161 7.70 33.99 9.59
C ARG A 161 7.77 35.35 10.26
N LEU A 162 6.94 36.30 9.84
CA LEU A 162 6.88 37.62 10.47
C LEU A 162 6.35 37.56 11.89
N ARG A 163 5.32 36.75 12.14
CA ARG A 163 4.65 36.62 13.45
C ARG A 163 5.52 35.91 14.49
N PHE A 164 6.29 34.91 14.07
CA PHE A 164 7.16 34.12 14.95
C PHE A 164 8.63 34.36 14.63
N SER A 165 8.98 35.59 14.25
CA SER A 165 10.36 35.94 13.83
C SER A 165 11.41 35.57 14.88
N GLU A 166 11.06 35.64 16.16
CA GLU A 166 11.89 35.25 17.30
C GLU A 166 12.28 33.75 17.31
N TRP A 167 11.50 32.89 16.64
CA TRP A 167 11.73 31.43 16.60
C TRP A 167 12.47 30.97 15.35
N PHE A 168 12.72 31.88 14.40
CA PHE A 168 13.41 31.61 13.13
C PHE A 168 14.79 32.30 13.05
N GLN A 169 15.35 32.72 14.19
CA GLN A 169 16.74 33.19 14.30
C GLN A 169 17.74 32.02 14.28
#